data_AF-A0A0G1QTZ4-F1
#
_entry.id   AF-A0A0G1QTZ4-F1
#
_cell.length_a   1.000
_cell.length_b   1.000
_cell.length_c   1.000
_cell.angle_alpha   90.00
_cell.angle_beta   90.00
_cell.angle_gamma   90.00
#
_symmetry.space_group_name_H-M   'P 1'
#
loop_
_entity.id
_entity.type
_entity.pdbx_description
1 polymer ?
#
loop_
_entity_poly.entity_id
_entity_poly.type
_entity_poly.pdbx_seq_one_letter_code
_entity_poly.pdbx_strand_id
1 'polypeptide(L)'
;MLKQVQYGTGSRKGTVVYTINGSRCIFSGISGQAALSTINAAEAIVRAIVAQEKVEPLALMFFDLQTRSGYASKGPGQFDFNRLDVHVVGHDITVVGWITDECSDDDRELFRQYI
;
A
#
# COMPACT_ATOMS: atom_id res chain seq x y z
N MET A 1 -3.81 -11.74 -8.95
CA MET A 1 -3.18 -12.68 -8.00
C MET A 1 -2.46 -11.87 -6.93
N LEU A 2 -2.55 -12.25 -5.66
CA LEU A 2 -1.86 -11.57 -4.57
C LEU A 2 -0.36 -11.92 -4.59
N LYS A 3 0.47 -10.92 -4.32
CA LYS A 3 1.91 -10.98 -4.20
C LYS A 3 2.34 -10.40 -2.87
N GLN A 4 3.55 -10.72 -2.43
CA GLN A 4 4.17 -10.11 -1.26
C GLN A 4 5.47 -9.45 -1.65
N VAL A 5 5.82 -8.38 -0.96
CA VAL A 5 7.14 -7.74 -1.04
C VAL A 5 7.60 -7.31 0.33
N GLN A 6 8.91 -7.39 0.56
CA GLN A 6 9.54 -6.82 1.74
C GLN A 6 9.91 -5.35 1.48
N TYR A 7 9.59 -4.48 2.42
CA TYR A 7 9.95 -3.06 2.37
C TYR A 7 10.80 -2.66 3.58
N GLY A 8 11.51 -1.55 3.46
CA GLY A 8 12.41 -1.01 4.49
C GLY A 8 13.86 -1.48 4.38
N THR A 9 14.75 -0.89 5.17
CA THR A 9 16.19 -1.15 5.18
C THR A 9 16.69 -1.53 6.58
N GLY A 10 17.77 -2.30 6.65
CA GLY A 10 18.39 -2.70 7.92
C GLY A 10 17.48 -3.57 8.79
N SER A 11 17.32 -3.20 10.07
CA SER A 11 16.51 -3.91 11.06
C SER A 11 15.01 -3.55 11.02
N ARG A 12 14.62 -2.50 10.29
CA ARG A 12 13.22 -2.07 10.15
C ARG A 12 12.64 -2.56 8.83
N LYS A 13 12.35 -3.86 8.78
CA LYS A 13 11.70 -4.51 7.63
C LYS A 13 10.27 -4.88 7.97
N GLY A 14 9.40 -4.72 6.99
CA GLY A 14 8.03 -5.24 7.01
C GLY A 14 7.72 -5.96 5.72
N THR A 15 6.62 -6.71 5.74
CA THR A 15 6.04 -7.33 4.54
C THR A 15 4.71 -6.68 4.26
N VAL A 16 4.46 -6.40 2.99
CA VAL A 16 3.17 -5.91 2.50
C VAL A 16 2.65 -6.88 1.44
N VAL A 17 1.33 -7.10 1.45
CA VAL A 17 0.63 -7.88 0.44
C VAL A 17 -0.01 -6.93 -0.55
N TYR A 18 0.08 -7.23 -1.85
CA TYR A 18 -0.44 -6.37 -2.89
C TYR A 18 -0.90 -7.16 -4.11
N THR A 19 -1.62 -6.49 -5.01
CA THR A 19 -1.95 -6.98 -6.34
C THR A 19 -1.82 -5.86 -7.37
N ILE A 20 -1.68 -6.25 -8.63
CA ILE A 20 -1.76 -5.33 -9.76
C ILE A 20 -2.89 -5.80 -10.67
N ASN A 21 -3.84 -4.91 -10.92
CA ASN A 21 -4.94 -5.09 -11.86
C ASN A 21 -4.92 -3.95 -12.90
N GLY A 22 -4.41 -4.25 -14.10
CA GLY A 22 -4.11 -3.22 -15.09
C GLY A 22 -3.07 -2.23 -14.56
N SER A 23 -3.44 -0.94 -14.51
CA SER A 23 -2.59 0.12 -13.95
C SER A 23 -2.82 0.37 -12.46
N ARG A 24 -3.74 -0.34 -11.80
CA ARG A 24 -4.01 -0.19 -10.36
C ARG A 24 -3.14 -1.16 -9.56
N CYS A 25 -2.32 -0.65 -8.67
CA CYS A 25 -1.61 -1.41 -7.66
C CYS A 25 -2.26 -1.19 -6.30
N ILE A 26 -2.85 -2.23 -5.74
CA ILE A 26 -3.54 -2.16 -4.44
C ILE A 26 -2.71 -2.94 -3.43
N PHE A 27 -2.43 -2.35 -2.28
CA PHE A 27 -1.74 -3.04 -1.19
C PHE A 27 -2.53 -2.94 0.12
N SER A 28 -2.40 -3.96 0.96
CA SER A 28 -3.09 -4.08 2.24
C SER A 28 -2.30 -3.46 3.39
N GLY A 29 -2.81 -3.68 4.60
CA GLY A 29 -2.02 -3.59 5.81
C GLY A 29 -0.70 -4.38 5.73
N ILE A 30 0.20 -4.01 6.63
CA ILE A 30 1.57 -4.50 6.73
C ILE A 30 1.72 -5.47 7.90
N SER A 31 2.71 -6.35 7.83
CA SER A 31 3.07 -7.27 8.92
C SER A 31 4.57 -7.21 9.23
N GLY A 32 4.94 -7.55 10.48
CA GLY A 32 6.33 -7.64 10.93
C GLY A 32 6.62 -6.90 12.25
N GLN A 33 7.73 -7.25 12.90
CA GLN A 33 8.13 -6.70 14.21
C GLN A 33 8.47 -5.20 14.20
N ALA A 34 8.73 -4.62 13.03
CA ALA A 34 9.03 -3.20 12.86
C ALA A 34 7.94 -2.45 12.06
N ALA A 35 6.74 -3.03 11.93
CA ALA A 35 5.66 -2.49 11.12
C ALA A 35 5.11 -1.17 11.71
N LEU A 36 5.67 -0.04 11.25
CA LEU A 36 5.05 1.29 11.32
C LEU A 36 3.95 1.37 10.27
N SER A 37 2.76 1.92 10.57
CA SER A 37 1.59 2.03 9.69
C SER A 37 1.89 2.22 8.19
N THR A 38 1.00 1.73 7.31
CA THR A 38 1.12 1.92 5.85
C THR A 38 1.34 3.38 5.45
N ILE A 39 0.74 4.32 6.19
CA ILE A 39 0.97 5.76 6.04
C ILE A 39 2.47 6.13 6.12
N ASN A 40 3.15 5.69 7.19
CA ASN A 40 4.56 6.01 7.41
C ASN A 40 5.49 5.18 6.50
N ALA A 41 5.00 4.06 5.97
CA ALA A 41 5.77 3.13 5.15
C ALA A 41 5.53 3.31 3.64
N ALA A 42 4.62 4.19 3.22
CA ALA A 42 4.10 4.24 1.86
C ALA A 42 5.20 4.38 0.79
N GLU A 43 6.14 5.31 0.97
CA GLU A 43 7.26 5.48 0.03
C GLU A 43 8.13 4.24 -0.09
N ALA A 44 8.44 3.59 1.04
CA ALA A 44 9.24 2.37 1.05
C ALA A 44 8.50 1.20 0.40
N ILE A 45 7.18 1.10 0.62
CA ILE A 45 6.31 0.11 -0.02
C ILE A 45 6.30 0.32 -1.54
N VAL A 46 6.03 1.55 -2.00
CA VAL A 46 5.99 1.87 -3.43
C VAL A 46 7.33 1.56 -4.09
N ARG A 47 8.45 2.00 -3.51
CA ARG A 47 9.80 1.68 -4.03
C ARG A 47 10.02 0.17 -4.14
N ALA A 48 9.60 -0.60 -3.13
CA ALA A 48 9.78 -2.05 -3.13
C ALA A 48 8.94 -2.75 -4.20
N ILE A 49 7.67 -2.35 -4.37
CA ILE A 49 6.79 -2.90 -5.41
C ILE A 49 7.34 -2.59 -6.81
N VAL A 50 7.69 -1.33 -7.07
CA VAL A 50 8.26 -0.87 -8.36
C VAL A 50 9.52 -1.65 -8.70
N ALA A 51 10.42 -1.84 -7.73
CA ALA A 51 11.64 -2.62 -7.92
C ALA A 51 11.35 -4.12 -8.19
N GLN A 52 10.39 -4.71 -7.48
CA GLN A 52 10.01 -6.12 -7.68
C GLN A 52 9.37 -6.35 -9.04
N GLU A 53 8.52 -5.43 -9.49
CA GLU A 53 7.77 -5.54 -10.74
C GLU A 53 8.55 -5.02 -11.95
N LYS A 54 9.70 -4.36 -11.72
CA LYS A 54 10.57 -3.78 -12.74
C LYS A 54 9.83 -2.81 -13.66
N VAL A 55 9.00 -1.98 -13.07
CA VAL A 55 8.23 -0.93 -13.76
C VAL A 55 8.71 0.45 -13.35
N GLU A 56 8.31 1.49 -14.09
CA GLU A 56 8.52 2.87 -13.66
C GLU A 56 7.52 3.24 -12.53
N PRO A 57 7.91 4.09 -11.57
CA PRO A 57 7.04 4.48 -10.46
C PRO A 57 5.68 5.05 -10.91
N LEU A 58 5.66 5.82 -11.99
CA LEU A 58 4.44 6.47 -12.49
C LEU A 58 3.65 5.58 -13.47
N ALA A 59 4.10 4.35 -13.74
CA ALA A 59 3.36 3.40 -14.57
C ALA A 59 2.14 2.80 -13.85
N LEU A 60 2.06 2.94 -12.53
CA LEU A 60 1.01 2.41 -11.68
C LEU A 60 0.38 3.51 -10.83
N MET A 61 -0.92 3.38 -10.60
CA MET A 61 -1.65 4.10 -9.55
C MET A 61 -1.66 3.24 -8.29
N PHE A 62 -1.14 3.77 -7.20
CA PHE A 62 -1.05 3.03 -5.93
C PHE A 62 -2.24 3.31 -5.04
N PHE A 63 -2.77 2.28 -4.41
CA PHE A 63 -3.89 2.34 -3.48
C PHE A 63 -3.55 1.62 -2.19
N ASP A 64 -3.77 2.31 -1.08
CA ASP A 64 -3.61 1.82 0.28
C ASP A 64 -4.98 1.40 0.83
N LEU A 65 -5.17 0.09 1.01
CA LEU A 65 -6.33 -0.46 1.68
C LEU A 65 -6.05 -0.48 3.19
N GLN A 66 -6.40 0.62 3.86
CA GLN A 66 -6.13 0.85 5.26
C GLN A 66 -7.18 0.15 6.14
N THR A 67 -6.70 -0.76 6.98
CA THR A 67 -7.50 -1.65 7.83
C THR A 67 -7.70 -1.14 9.24
N ARG A 68 -6.87 -0.17 9.61
CA ARG A 68 -7.00 0.64 10.82
C ARG A 68 -6.50 2.03 10.49
N SER A 69 -7.40 2.93 10.15
CA SER A 69 -7.09 4.34 10.43
C SER A 69 -6.86 4.40 11.94
N GLY A 70 -5.72 4.94 12.38
CA GLY A 70 -5.23 4.89 13.76
C GLY A 70 -6.09 5.61 14.81
N TYR A 71 -7.39 5.79 14.57
CA TYR A 71 -8.35 6.45 15.43
C TYR A 71 -9.45 5.46 15.83
N ALA A 72 -9.79 5.45 17.11
CA ALA A 72 -10.71 4.50 17.75
C ALA A 72 -12.17 4.53 17.23
N SER A 73 -12.44 5.22 16.11
CA SER A 73 -13.77 5.53 15.59
C SER A 73 -14.28 4.57 14.52
N LYS A 74 -13.49 3.61 14.05
CA LYS A 74 -13.90 2.66 12.99
C LYS A 74 -14.22 1.29 13.54
N GLY A 75 -15.42 0.80 13.21
CA GLY A 75 -15.87 -0.54 13.59
C GLY A 75 -15.12 -1.64 12.82
N PRO A 76 -15.10 -2.89 13.32
CA PRO A 76 -14.59 -4.02 12.57
C PRO A 76 -15.18 -4.08 11.15
N GLY A 77 -14.34 -4.26 10.13
CA GLY A 77 -14.78 -4.30 8.73
C GLY A 77 -14.92 -2.94 8.04
N GLN A 78 -14.60 -1.83 8.71
CA GLN A 78 -14.55 -0.50 8.08
C GLN A 78 -13.13 -0.18 7.61
N PHE A 79 -12.96 -0.15 6.29
CA PHE A 79 -11.69 0.08 5.61
C PHE A 79 -11.72 1.44 4.91
N ASP A 80 -10.59 2.15 4.93
CA ASP A 80 -10.37 3.23 3.99
C ASP A 80 -9.62 2.69 2.79
N PHE A 81 -10.03 3.16 1.62
CA PHE A 81 -9.32 2.88 0.39
C PHE A 81 -8.86 4.22 -0.16
N ASN A 82 -7.55 4.42 -0.15
CA ASN A 82 -6.98 5.70 -0.50
C ASN A 82 -6.03 5.52 -1.67
N ARG A 83 -6.23 6.30 -2.73
CA ARG A 83 -5.22 6.45 -3.77
C ARG A 83 -4.07 7.29 -3.21
N LEU A 84 -2.84 6.83 -3.38
CA LEU A 84 -1.66 7.61 -3.03
C LEU A 84 -1.42 8.70 -4.08
N ASP A 85 -1.06 9.89 -3.62
CA ASP A 85 -0.52 10.94 -4.48
C ASP A 85 1.01 10.80 -4.55
N VAL A 86 1.49 10.18 -5.63
CA VAL A 86 2.88 9.77 -5.81
C VAL A 86 3.58 10.71 -6.79
N HIS A 87 4.70 11.27 -6.35
CA HIS A 87 5.59 12.10 -7.16
C HIS A 87 6.96 11.47 -7.30
N VAL A 88 7.63 11.77 -8.42
CA VAL A 88 9.03 11.43 -8.64
C VAL A 88 9.84 12.72 -8.78
N VAL A 89 10.83 12.90 -7.90
CA VAL A 89 11.75 14.03 -7.92
C VAL A 89 13.16 13.48 -8.15
N GLY A 90 13.67 13.62 -9.37
CA GLY A 90 14.92 12.95 -9.77
C GLY A 90 14.75 11.43 -9.77
N HIS A 91 15.48 10.74 -8.90
CA HIS A 91 15.38 9.28 -8.72
C HIS A 91 14.56 8.90 -7.47
N ASP A 92 14.02 9.88 -6.76
CA ASP A 92 13.29 9.65 -5.51
C ASP A 92 11.79 9.61 -5.71
N ILE A 93 11.16 8.62 -5.07
CA ILE A 93 9.70 8.50 -4.96
C ILE A 93 9.26 9.17 -3.66
N THR A 94 8.30 10.08 -3.76
CA THR A 94 7.68 10.78 -2.62
C THR A 94 6.18 10.55 -2.64
N VAL A 95 5.58 10.28 -1.48
CA VAL A 95 4.13 10.18 -1.31
C VAL A 95 3.65 11.41 -0.57
N VAL A 96 2.93 12.29 -1.26
CA VAL A 96 2.55 13.62 -0.71
C VAL A 96 1.16 13.65 -0.11
N GLY A 97 0.35 12.62 -0.35
CA GLY A 97 -1.02 12.58 0.14
C GLY A 97 -1.75 11.26 -0.06
N TRP A 98 -2.91 11.16 0.59
CA TRP A 98 -3.88 10.08 0.49
C TRP A 98 -5.20 10.69 0.04
N ILE A 99 -5.69 10.28 -1.13
CA ILE A 99 -6.94 10.73 -1.71
C ILE A 99 -7.95 9.60 -1.50
N THR A 100 -9.00 9.85 -0.71
CA THR A 100 -10.06 8.87 -0.47
C THR A 100 -10.74 8.47 -1.78
N ASP A 101 -10.92 7.17 -1.97
CA ASP A 101 -11.48 6.57 -3.17
C ASP A 101 -12.44 5.42 -2.78
N GLU A 102 -13.23 4.95 -3.74
CA GLU A 102 -14.16 3.85 -3.52
C GLU A 102 -13.46 2.49 -3.69
N CYS A 103 -13.57 1.63 -2.68
CA CYS A 103 -13.11 0.26 -2.78
C CYS A 103 -14.22 -0.62 -3.36
N SER A 104 -13.96 -1.27 -4.49
CA SER A 104 -14.89 -2.24 -5.05
C SER A 104 -15.01 -3.47 -4.15
N ASP A 105 -16.15 -4.17 -4.23
CA ASP A 105 -16.35 -5.40 -3.46
C ASP A 105 -15.37 -6.51 -3.88
N ASP A 106 -14.99 -6.57 -5.16
CA ASP A 106 -13.97 -7.51 -5.66
C ASP A 106 -12.60 -7.23 -5.05
N ASP A 107 -12.20 -5.96 -4.97
CA ASP A 107 -10.94 -5.56 -4.34
C ASP A 107 -10.97 -5.91 -2.84
N ARG A 108 -12.09 -5.67 -2.14
CA ARG A 108 -12.25 -6.05 -0.72
C ARG A 108 -12.19 -7.56 -0.51
N GLU A 109 -12.87 -8.33 -1.35
CA GLU A 109 -12.88 -9.79 -1.27
C GLU A 109 -11.48 -10.36 -1.44
N LEU A 110 -10.74 -9.83 -2.43
CA LEU A 110 -9.37 -10.26 -2.71
C LEU A 110 -8.47 -10.12 -1.48
N PHE A 111 -8.67 -9.07 -0.69
CA PHE A 111 -7.86 -8.80 0.50
C PHE A 111 -8.48 -9.27 1.82
N ARG A 112 -9.64 -9.96 1.83
CA ARG A 112 -10.38 -10.35 3.04
C ARG A 112 -9.52 -11.00 4.14
N GLN A 113 -8.49 -11.77 3.79
CA GLN A 113 -7.62 -12.45 4.76
C GLN A 113 -6.50 -11.56 5.35
N TYR A 114 -6.30 -10.38 4.75
CA TYR A 114 -5.23 -9.42 5.08
C TYR A 114 -5.78 -8.13 5.70
N ILE A 115 -7.11 -8.06 5.88
CA ILE A 115 -7.83 -6.87 6.37
C ILE A 115 -8.66 -7.16 7.61
#